data_AF-A0A970F6N5-F1
#
_entry.id   AF-A0A970F6N5-F1
#
_cell.length_a   1.000
_cell.length_b   1.000
_cell.length_c   1.000
_cell.angle_alpha   90.00
_cell.angle_beta   90.00
_cell.angle_gamma   90.00
#
_symmetry.space_group_name_H-M   'P 1'
#
loop_
_entity.id
_entity.type
_entity.pdbx_description
1 polymer ?
#
loop_
_entity_poly.entity_id
_entity_poly.type
_entity_poly.pdbx_seq_one_letter_code
_entity_poly.pdbx_strand_id
1 'polypeptide(L)' 'MNNELTEIINELPDRQKEVCLLHFMEGLKYVDISERLNISVNTIENHISRALKTLRQKIRQYT' A
#
# COMPACT_ATOMS: atom_id res chain seq x y z
N MET A 1 -18.92 -4.64 -5.68
CA MET A 1 -17.47 -4.95 -5.59
C MET A 1 -16.76 -3.62 -5.60
N ASN A 2 -16.05 -3.26 -4.53
CA ASN A 2 -15.56 -1.90 -4.31
C ASN A 2 -14.35 -1.61 -5.22
N ASN A 3 -14.61 -1.09 -6.42
CA ASN A 3 -13.60 -0.79 -7.45
C ASN A 3 -12.65 0.36 -7.07
N GLU A 4 -13.07 1.24 -6.15
CA GLU A 4 -12.34 2.44 -5.77
C GLU A 4 -10.97 2.13 -5.15
N LEU A 5 -10.85 1.06 -4.36
CA LEU A 5 -9.59 0.71 -3.71
C LEU A 5 -8.54 0.25 -4.74
N THR A 6 -8.96 -0.53 -5.73
CA THR A 6 -8.08 -1.04 -6.78
C THR A 6 -7.59 0.08 -7.70
N GLU A 7 -8.47 1.04 -8.03
CA GLU A 7 -8.08 2.22 -8.82
C GLU A 7 -7.09 3.08 -8.06
N ILE A 8 -7.34 3.37 -6.78
CA ILE A 8 -6.42 4.20 -5.99
C ILE A 8 -5.08 3.48 -5.78
N ILE A 9 -5.07 2.15 -5.58
CA ILE A 9 -3.83 1.35 -5.51
C ILE A 9 -3.07 1.39 -6.83
N ASN A 10 -3.75 1.44 -7.98
CA ASN A 10 -3.11 1.58 -9.29
C ASN A 10 -2.44 2.94 -9.50
N GLU A 11 -2.87 3.97 -8.78
CA GLU A 11 -2.27 5.31 -8.82
C GLU A 11 -1.12 5.47 -7.80
N LEU A 12 -0.90 4.48 -6.93
CA LEU A 12 0.24 4.50 -6.02
C LEU A 12 1.55 4.26 -6.80
N PRO A 13 2.66 4.87 -6.37
CA PRO A 13 3.99 4.55 -6.88
C PRO A 13 4.27 3.04 -6.74
N ASP A 14 5.00 2.46 -7.71
CA ASP A 14 5.19 1.01 -7.85
C ASP A 14 5.55 0.30 -6.54
N ARG A 15 6.48 0.86 -5.75
CA ARG A 15 6.88 0.29 -4.45
C ARG A 15 5.79 0.33 -3.39
N GLN A 16 4.98 1.38 -3.36
CA GLN A 16 3.84 1.45 -2.42
C GLN A 16 2.74 0.48 -2.85
N LYS A 17 2.48 0.40 -4.15
CA LYS A 17 1.53 -0.55 -4.73
C LYS A 17 1.93 -1.99 -4.41
N GLU A 18 3.18 -2.37 -4.65
CA GLU A 18 3.70 -3.71 -4.39
C GLU A 18 3.53 -4.11 -2.92
N VAL A 19 3.92 -3.24 -1.99
CA VAL A 19 3.77 -3.47 -0.54
C VAL A 19 2.29 -3.59 -0.14
N CYS A 20 1.43 -2.70 -0.63
CA CYS A 20 0.00 -2.77 -0.36
C CYS A 20 -0.61 -4.07 -0.92
N LEU A 21 -0.23 -4.48 -2.13
CA LEU A 21 -0.76 -5.68 -2.76
C LEU A 21 -0.39 -6.94 -1.96
N LEU A 22 0.89 -7.07 -1.59
CA LEU A 22 1.39 -8.18 -0.78
C LEU A 22 0.70 -8.25 0.59
N HIS A 23 0.45 -7.09 1.22
CA HIS A 23 -0.22 -7.06 2.52
C HIS A 23 -1.73 -7.33 2.42
N PHE A 24 -2.43 -6.64 1.53
CA PHE A 24 -3.91 -6.68 1.45
C PHE A 24 -4.44 -7.85 0.62
N MET A 25 -3.72 -8.31 -0.40
CA MET A 25 -4.14 -9.43 -1.25
C MET A 25 -3.52 -10.76 -0.82
N GLU A 26 -2.21 -10.78 -0.52
CA GLU A 26 -1.54 -12.02 -0.09
C GLU A 26 -1.59 -12.23 1.44
N GLY A 27 -2.01 -11.23 2.22
CA GLY A 27 -2.11 -11.35 3.69
C GLY A 27 -0.76 -11.42 4.40
N LEU A 28 0.33 -11.04 3.72
CA LEU A 28 1.69 -11.11 4.25
C LEU A 28 1.89 -10.10 5.38
N LYS A 29 2.67 -10.49 6.40
CA LYS A 29 3.07 -9.57 7.46
C LYS A 29 4.19 -8.67 6.95
N TYR A 30 4.38 -7.53 7.61
CA TYR A 30 5.43 -6.58 7.22
C TYR A 30 6.83 -7.20 7.25
N VAL A 31 7.08 -8.14 8.17
CA VAL A 31 8.34 -8.89 8.23
C VAL A 31 8.53 -9.75 6.97
N ASP A 32 7.51 -10.53 6.58
CA ASP A 32 7.58 -11.38 5.38
C ASP A 32 7.79 -10.55 4.11
N ILE A 33 7.14 -9.38 4.03
CA ILE A 33 7.31 -8.44 2.91
C ILE A 33 8.72 -7.83 2.93
N SER A 34 9.24 -7.51 4.12
CA SER A 34 10.59 -6.95 4.29
C SER A 34 11.67 -7.92 3.80
N GLU A 35 11.50 -9.21 4.11
CA GLU A 35 12.40 -10.27 3.64
C GLU A 35 12.27 -10.49 2.14
N ARG A 36 11.04 -10.52 1.61
CA ARG A 36 10.77 -10.74 0.20
C ARG A 36 11.28 -9.61 -0.70
N LEU A 37 11.14 -8.37 -0.26
CA LEU A 37 11.57 -7.19 -1.01
C LEU A 37 12.98 -6.72 -0.64
N ASN A 38 13.63 -7.38 0.34
CA ASN A 38 14.95 -7.06 0.87
C ASN A 38 15.08 -5.58 1.27
N ILE A 39 14.09 -5.05 1.99
CA ILE A 39 14.05 -3.69 2.54
C ILE A 39 13.59 -3.73 3.99
N SER A 40 13.94 -2.71 4.79
CA SER A 40 13.62 -2.75 6.22
C SER A 40 12.10 -2.71 6.49
N VAL A 41 11.65 -3.34 7.58
CA VAL A 41 10.25 -3.25 8.04
C VAL A 41 9.82 -1.79 8.22
N ASN A 42 10.72 -0.92 8.69
CA ASN A 42 10.46 0.52 8.81
C ASN A 42 10.21 1.18 7.44
N THR A 43 10.87 0.70 6.38
CA THR A 43 10.60 1.14 5.00
C THR A 43 9.20 0.71 4.55
N ILE A 44 8.79 -0.53 4.89
CA ILE A 44 7.44 -1.04 4.64
C ILE A 44 6.38 -0.18 5.33
N GLU A 45 6.56 0.11 6.63
CA GLU A 45 5.65 0.97 7.39
C GLU A 45 5.54 2.38 6.80
N ASN A 46 6.66 2.96 6.37
CA ASN A 46 6.67 4.25 5.70
C ASN A 46 5.91 4.20 4.36
N HIS A 47 6.07 3.13 3.57
CA HIS A 47 5.32 2.94 2.33
C HIS A 47 3.81 2.81 2.57
N ILE A 48 3.40 1.99 3.55
CA ILE A 48 1.98 1.84 3.94
C ILE A 48 1.41 3.17 4.43
N SER A 49 2.11 3.87 5.31
CA SER A 49 1.66 5.15 5.88
C SER A 49 1.47 6.21 4.80
N ARG A 50 2.40 6.29 3.84
CA ARG A 50 2.30 7.17 2.67
C ARG A 50 1.14 6.78 1.76
N ALA A 51 0.99 5.50 1.45
CA ALA A 51 -0.12 5.00 0.65
C ALA A 51 -1.48 5.36 1.28
N LEU A 52 -1.65 5.11 2.58
CA LEU A 52 -2.86 5.47 3.32
C LEU A 52 -3.11 6.98 3.36
N LYS A 53 -2.06 7.81 3.43
CA LYS A 53 -2.20 9.26 3.36
C LYS A 53 -2.70 9.70 1.99
N THR A 54 -2.16 9.14 0.91
CA THR A 54 -2.62 9.38 -0.46
C THR A 54 -4.06 8.94 -0.65
N LEU A 55 -4.41 7.72 -0.20
CA LEU A 55 -5.77 7.19 -0.20
C LEU A 55 -6.75 8.14 0.50
N ARG A 56 -6.43 8.56 1.73
CA ARG A 56 -7.27 9.51 2.49
C ARG A 56 -7.42 10.85 1.78
N GLN A 57 -6.36 11.38 1.17
CA GLN A 57 -6.44 12.63 0.42
C GLN A 57 -7.36 12.52 -0.80
N LYS A 58 -7.26 11.41 -1.54
CA LYS A 58 -8.14 11.17 -2.69
C LYS A 58 -9.60 11.01 -2.26
N ILE A 59 -9.88 10.16 -1.27
CA ILE A 59 -11.25 9.95 -0.76
C ILE A 59 -11.86 11.27 -0.27
N ARG A 60 -11.08 12.12 0.41
CA ARG A 60 -11.55 13.44 0.88
C ARG A 60 -11.80 14.44 -0.27
N GLN A 61 -11.25 14.24 -1.47
CA GLN A 61 -11.59 15.04 -2.65
C GLN A 61 -12.88 14.57 -3.35
N TYR A 62 -13.37 13.37 -3.03
CA TYR A 62 -14.63 12.83 -3.56
C TYR A 62 -15.85 13.07 -2.65
N THR A 63 -15.68 13.67 -1.46
CA THR A 63 -16.76 14.06 -0.53
C THR A 63 -16.88 15.58 -0.45
#